data_AF-A0A7S0H8R3-F1
#
_entry.id   AF-A0A7S0H8R3-F1
#
_cell.length_a   1.000
_cell.length_b   1.000
_cell.length_c   1.000
_cell.angle_alpha   90.00
_cell.angle_beta   90.00
_cell.angle_gamma   90.00
#
_symmetry.space_group_name_H-M   'P 1'
#
loop_
_entity.id
_entity.type
_entity.pdbx_description
1 polymer ?
#
loop_
_entity_poly.entity_id
_entity_poly.type
_entity_poly.pdbx_seq_one_letter_code
_entity_poly.pdbx_strand_id
1 'polypeptide(L)'
;GWSRLNCVEDPLFKRKKCQSDEICYKMQLGRLCIILLAGLASKCTAQPCSPAITIDLRASLGIKGDVTDPSHIVDGVSVYGPRSIPAENMVMIPDSQLRVNVTAWWNSDQQLSIFANEDPGLPNGASFVSSPCFGEAPVSTIANPYSRTCKTLLWMPNRDQVGNNFSVCVVAIPTNDLTCSVKKCFYLSVLAPKIVFDSLSPMDGQIFHSPVGCELDLCVQVRDADNRTRADVFLTGVDPTYAVTFDAACQPGSYPATLNPLFPISSTEPPSFSPSPCKKCLRWKAAPGQENLSFKACFVASDADVHSILAIQRCVTVLVPKCKYCIQAGDSLHSINRRFDFSSNWLQLWNTNGMSELHADPLSPTTAFGDPDDITATNAIIHLGPSYQIKAGENLEHIASRFRTTLKKILQINPDVSDPSAITPGQILCLIPCSMD
;
A
#
# COMPACT_ATOMS: atom_id res chain seq x y z
N GLY A 1 37.42 -41.25 4.96
CA GLY A 1 37.25 -39.80 4.73
C GLY A 1 36.46 -39.62 3.44
N TRP A 2 35.45 -38.76 3.45
CA TRP A 2 34.62 -38.49 2.27
C TRP A 2 35.31 -37.42 1.40
N SER A 3 35.35 -37.61 0.07
CA SER A 3 35.83 -36.58 -0.87
C SER A 3 34.76 -36.26 -1.92
N ARG A 4 34.52 -34.95 -2.14
CA ARG A 4 33.63 -34.39 -3.18
C ARG A 4 34.28 -34.52 -4.57
N LEU A 5 33.48 -34.79 -5.61
CA LEU A 5 33.87 -34.63 -7.02
C LEU A 5 33.18 -33.40 -7.63
N ASN A 6 33.89 -32.72 -8.54
CA ASN A 6 33.77 -31.30 -8.89
C ASN A 6 32.53 -30.87 -9.70
N CYS A 7 32.05 -29.66 -9.39
CA CYS A 7 31.11 -28.85 -10.19
C CYS A 7 31.88 -27.88 -11.11
N VAL A 8 31.36 -27.54 -12.29
CA VAL A 8 31.90 -26.48 -13.17
C VAL A 8 31.22 -25.14 -12.87
N GLU A 9 31.98 -24.03 -12.90
CA GLU A 9 31.49 -22.66 -12.65
C GLU A 9 30.95 -21.98 -13.92
N ASP A 10 29.83 -21.27 -13.79
CA ASP A 10 29.24 -20.38 -14.82
C ASP A 10 29.80 -18.95 -14.64
N PRO A 11 30.40 -18.30 -15.66
CA PRO A 11 31.14 -17.04 -15.47
C PRO A 11 30.29 -15.81 -15.15
N LEU A 12 28.94 -15.86 -15.25
CA LEU A 12 28.10 -14.66 -15.19
C LEU A 12 27.28 -14.51 -13.90
N PHE A 13 27.02 -15.59 -13.16
CA PHE A 13 26.25 -15.55 -11.92
C PHE A 13 26.78 -16.61 -10.96
N LYS A 14 27.50 -16.21 -9.90
CA LYS A 14 28.11 -17.11 -8.89
C LYS A 14 27.08 -18.03 -8.17
N ARG A 15 26.57 -19.07 -8.84
CA ARG A 15 25.78 -20.18 -8.28
C ARG A 15 26.27 -21.49 -8.91
N LYS A 16 26.51 -22.52 -8.08
CA LYS A 16 26.80 -23.88 -8.55
C LYS A 16 25.49 -24.57 -8.90
N LYS A 17 25.35 -25.07 -10.13
CA LYS A 17 24.20 -25.86 -10.58
C LYS A 17 24.68 -27.28 -10.91
N CYS A 18 24.11 -28.29 -10.25
CA CYS A 18 24.25 -29.68 -10.69
C CYS A 18 23.36 -29.88 -11.93
N GLN A 19 23.89 -30.43 -13.01
CA GLN A 19 23.05 -30.99 -14.07
C GLN A 19 22.63 -32.40 -13.62
N SER A 20 21.33 -32.58 -13.42
CA SER A 20 20.60 -33.79 -13.00
C SER A 20 20.61 -34.15 -11.50
N ASP A 21 19.43 -34.62 -11.05
CA ASP A 21 18.98 -34.84 -9.66
C ASP A 21 19.56 -36.12 -8.99
N GLU A 22 20.87 -36.35 -9.02
CA GLU A 22 21.46 -37.51 -8.31
C GLU A 22 22.72 -37.13 -7.52
N ILE A 23 22.72 -37.45 -6.21
CA ILE A 23 23.91 -37.46 -5.36
C ILE A 23 24.36 -38.92 -5.20
N CYS A 24 25.57 -39.24 -5.66
CA CYS A 24 26.20 -40.56 -5.45
C CYS A 24 27.22 -40.51 -4.30
N TYR A 25 27.15 -41.50 -3.42
CA TYR A 25 28.15 -41.76 -2.39
C TYR A 25 28.97 -43.00 -2.75
N LYS A 26 30.31 -42.91 -2.72
CA LYS A 26 31.21 -44.05 -2.96
C LYS A 26 31.85 -44.51 -1.65
N MET A 27 31.65 -45.79 -1.30
CA MET A 27 32.33 -46.42 -0.15
C MET A 27 33.67 -47.00 -0.62
N GLN A 28 34.78 -46.63 0.02
CA GLN A 28 36.09 -47.23 -0.23
C GLN A 28 36.27 -48.46 0.69
N LEU A 29 36.23 -49.65 0.10
CA LEU A 29 36.94 -50.82 0.64
C LEU A 29 38.30 -50.89 -0.06
N GLY A 30 39.34 -51.32 0.68
CA GLY A 30 40.74 -51.23 0.28
C GLY A 30 41.12 -51.83 -1.09
N ARG A 31 42.39 -51.59 -1.46
CA ARG A 31 43.10 -51.85 -2.73
C ARG A 31 42.59 -52.98 -3.64
N LEU A 32 41.43 -52.82 -4.28
CA LEU A 32 41.11 -53.52 -5.54
C LEU A 32 40.01 -52.76 -6.29
N CYS A 33 40.38 -52.24 -7.45
CA CYS A 33 39.47 -51.56 -8.37
C CYS A 33 39.04 -52.61 -9.42
N ILE A 34 37.84 -53.18 -9.27
CA ILE A 34 37.19 -53.95 -10.33
C ILE A 34 36.01 -53.10 -10.83
N ILE A 35 36.12 -52.64 -12.09
CA ILE A 35 35.04 -51.99 -12.81
C ILE A 35 34.11 -53.10 -13.31
N LEU A 36 33.02 -53.34 -12.58
CA LEU A 36 31.88 -54.10 -13.09
C LEU A 36 30.87 -53.10 -13.65
N LEU A 37 30.91 -52.92 -14.97
CA LEU A 37 29.83 -52.32 -15.75
C LEU A 37 28.67 -53.32 -15.80
N ALA A 38 27.80 -53.30 -14.80
CA ALA A 38 26.47 -53.87 -14.88
C ALA A 38 25.48 -52.70 -14.85
N GLY A 39 24.86 -52.43 -16.01
CA GLY A 39 23.80 -51.44 -16.13
C GLY A 39 22.61 -51.84 -15.27
N LEU A 40 22.43 -51.14 -14.16
CA LEU A 40 21.16 -50.97 -13.48
C LEU A 40 20.98 -49.47 -13.29
N ALA A 41 20.27 -48.85 -14.23
CA ALA A 41 19.65 -47.56 -14.00
C ALA A 41 18.49 -47.76 -12.99
N SER A 42 18.83 -47.99 -11.72
CA SER A 42 17.87 -47.84 -10.64
C SER A 42 17.76 -46.36 -10.37
N LYS A 43 16.71 -45.72 -10.89
CA LYS A 43 16.20 -44.49 -10.28
C LYS A 43 16.04 -44.83 -8.80
N CYS A 44 16.81 -44.20 -7.91
CA CYS A 44 16.64 -44.35 -6.47
C CYS A 44 15.37 -43.61 -6.02
N THR A 45 14.22 -44.01 -6.55
CA THR A 45 12.92 -43.65 -5.99
C THR A 45 12.72 -44.54 -4.78
N ALA A 46 12.73 -43.94 -3.58
CA ALA A 46 12.40 -44.64 -2.35
C ALA A 46 11.09 -45.43 -2.54
N GLN A 47 11.09 -46.70 -2.12
CA GLN A 47 9.93 -47.57 -2.25
C GLN A 47 8.85 -47.09 -1.25
N PRO A 48 7.53 -47.22 -1.55
CA PRO A 48 6.49 -46.93 -0.57
C PRO A 48 6.63 -47.85 0.65
N CYS A 49 6.55 -47.27 1.86
CA CYS A 49 6.62 -48.02 3.11
C CYS A 49 5.42 -48.97 3.25
N SER A 50 5.66 -50.18 3.75
CA SER A 50 4.62 -51.17 4.07
C SER A 50 4.79 -51.66 5.51
N PRO A 51 3.81 -51.46 6.41
CA PRO A 51 2.57 -50.70 6.21
C PRO A 51 2.85 -49.21 5.94
N ALA A 52 1.87 -48.47 5.42
CA ALA A 52 2.08 -47.06 5.07
C ALA A 52 2.35 -46.19 6.32
N ILE A 53 3.35 -45.32 6.25
CA ILE A 53 3.55 -44.24 7.25
C ILE A 53 2.48 -43.17 6.98
N THR A 54 1.80 -42.71 8.02
CA THR A 54 0.84 -41.61 7.91
C THR A 54 1.41 -40.35 8.52
N ILE A 55 1.24 -39.22 7.83
CA ILE A 55 1.62 -37.89 8.31
C ILE A 55 0.36 -37.04 8.48
N ASP A 56 0.04 -36.69 9.72
CA ASP A 56 -0.98 -35.69 10.05
C ASP A 56 -0.34 -34.32 10.27
N LEU A 57 -0.95 -33.30 9.68
CA LEU A 57 -0.49 -31.93 9.72
C LEU A 57 -1.65 -31.06 10.24
N ARG A 58 -1.46 -30.51 11.44
CA ARG A 58 -2.46 -29.63 12.07
C ARG A 58 -1.85 -28.28 12.34
N ALA A 59 -2.46 -27.23 11.80
CA ALA A 59 -2.02 -25.86 12.00
C ALA A 59 -2.88 -25.13 13.02
N SER A 60 -2.26 -24.19 13.73
CA SER A 60 -2.90 -23.16 14.55
C SER A 60 -2.38 -21.79 14.10
N LEU A 61 -3.30 -20.87 13.85
CA LEU A 61 -3.03 -19.49 13.44
C LEU A 61 -3.15 -18.56 14.65
N GLY A 62 -2.09 -17.83 14.98
CA GLY A 62 -2.12 -16.76 15.98
C GLY A 62 -2.19 -15.40 15.30
N ILE A 63 -3.38 -14.81 15.17
CA ILE A 63 -3.50 -13.43 14.68
C ILE A 63 -3.09 -12.51 15.83
N LYS A 64 -2.07 -11.67 15.56
CA LYS A 64 -1.47 -10.63 16.40
C LYS A 64 -2.25 -10.28 17.69
N GLY A 65 -1.75 -10.80 18.81
CA GLY A 65 -2.30 -10.62 20.15
C GLY A 65 -2.44 -11.97 20.84
N ASP A 66 -1.52 -12.30 21.74
CA ASP A 66 -1.70 -13.42 22.66
C ASP A 66 -2.95 -13.17 23.51
N VAL A 67 -4.06 -13.84 23.22
CA VAL A 67 -5.08 -14.06 24.24
C VAL A 67 -4.61 -15.26 25.05
N THR A 68 -3.81 -14.97 26.08
CA THR A 68 -3.40 -15.94 27.11
C THR A 68 -4.47 -16.14 28.18
N ASP A 69 -5.74 -15.80 27.90
CA ASP A 69 -6.88 -16.19 28.72
C ASP A 69 -7.60 -17.39 28.08
N PRO A 70 -7.70 -18.56 28.77
CA PRO A 70 -8.51 -19.69 28.32
C PRO A 70 -10.02 -19.36 28.15
N SER A 71 -10.49 -18.17 28.53
CA SER A 71 -11.88 -17.73 28.39
C SER A 71 -12.29 -17.27 26.99
N HIS A 72 -11.33 -17.07 26.05
CA HIS A 72 -11.58 -16.47 24.72
C HIS A 72 -12.11 -15.02 24.76
N ILE A 73 -11.90 -14.25 25.84
CA ILE A 73 -12.48 -12.90 25.98
C ILE A 73 -11.39 -11.86 26.27
N VAL A 74 -11.38 -10.76 25.51
CA VAL A 74 -10.60 -9.53 25.81
C VAL A 74 -11.57 -8.36 25.86
N ASP A 75 -11.57 -7.60 26.95
CA ASP A 75 -12.47 -6.44 27.18
C ASP A 75 -13.97 -6.75 26.93
N GLY A 76 -14.40 -7.97 27.25
CA GLY A 76 -15.79 -8.41 27.07
C GLY A 76 -16.15 -8.86 25.64
N VAL A 77 -15.17 -8.90 24.73
CA VAL A 77 -15.36 -9.33 23.33
C VAL A 77 -14.74 -10.72 23.12
N SER A 78 -15.51 -11.64 22.52
CA SER A 78 -15.02 -12.98 22.16
C SER A 78 -13.98 -12.88 21.05
N VAL A 79 -12.74 -13.28 21.33
CA VAL A 79 -11.64 -13.34 20.37
C VAL A 79 -11.40 -14.80 20.00
N TYR A 80 -11.39 -15.11 18.70
CA TYR A 80 -11.11 -16.46 18.22
C TYR A 80 -9.64 -16.82 18.51
N GLY A 81 -9.43 -17.68 19.50
CA GLY A 81 -8.11 -18.28 19.77
C GLY A 81 -7.66 -19.19 18.62
N PRO A 82 -6.44 -19.74 18.69
CA PRO A 82 -5.89 -20.58 17.62
C PRO A 82 -6.81 -21.75 17.29
N ARG A 83 -7.41 -21.73 16.10
CA ARG A 83 -8.24 -22.84 15.60
C ARG A 83 -7.35 -23.89 14.95
N SER A 84 -7.50 -25.15 15.34
CA SER A 84 -6.84 -26.26 14.65
C SER A 84 -7.49 -26.49 13.28
N ILE A 85 -6.71 -26.39 12.21
CA ILE A 85 -7.15 -26.61 10.83
C ILE A 85 -6.22 -27.61 10.11
N PRO A 86 -6.74 -28.36 9.12
CA PRO A 86 -5.89 -29.14 8.21
C PRO A 86 -4.89 -28.21 7.50
N ALA A 87 -3.61 -28.58 7.54
CA ALA A 87 -2.55 -27.83 6.89
C ALA A 87 -2.41 -28.27 5.43
N GLU A 88 -3.20 -27.70 4.53
CA GLU A 88 -3.09 -27.91 3.08
C GLU A 88 -2.71 -26.61 2.36
N ASN A 89 -3.52 -25.56 2.53
CA ASN A 89 -3.26 -24.20 2.03
C ASN A 89 -3.51 -23.19 3.14
N MET A 90 -2.46 -22.56 3.65
CA MET A 90 -2.56 -21.58 4.72
C MET A 90 -2.16 -20.21 4.24
N VAL A 91 -2.91 -19.22 4.69
CA VAL A 91 -2.70 -17.82 4.39
C VAL A 91 -2.29 -17.13 5.69
N MET A 92 -1.16 -16.44 5.65
CA MET A 92 -0.49 -15.85 6.81
C MET A 92 -0.51 -14.34 6.73
N ILE A 93 -0.78 -13.67 7.86
CA ILE A 93 -0.55 -12.24 8.01
C ILE A 93 0.92 -12.05 8.43
N PRO A 94 1.64 -11.05 7.91
CA PRO A 94 2.97 -10.69 8.44
C PRO A 94 2.93 -10.46 9.94
N ASP A 95 4.03 -10.76 10.63
CA ASP A 95 4.17 -10.63 12.09
C ASP A 95 3.19 -11.50 12.92
N SER A 96 2.47 -12.44 12.28
CA SER A 96 1.60 -13.41 12.95
C SER A 96 2.31 -14.75 13.12
N GLN A 97 2.12 -15.40 14.28
CA GLN A 97 2.78 -16.68 14.54
C GLN A 97 1.98 -17.84 13.95
N LEU A 98 2.63 -18.60 13.07
CA LEU A 98 2.20 -19.92 12.64
C LEU A 98 2.81 -20.99 13.53
N ARG A 99 1.98 -21.91 13.97
CA ARG A 99 2.41 -23.17 14.57
C ARG A 99 1.74 -24.33 13.82
N VAL A 100 2.55 -25.19 13.18
CA VAL A 100 2.07 -26.43 12.55
C VAL A 100 2.63 -27.62 13.30
N ASN A 101 1.74 -28.35 13.98
CA ASN A 101 2.07 -29.60 14.62
C ASN A 101 2.06 -30.72 13.57
N VAL A 102 3.20 -31.40 13.46
CA VAL A 102 3.39 -32.50 12.53
C VAL A 102 3.54 -33.79 13.33
N THR A 103 2.63 -34.72 13.08
CA THR A 103 2.65 -36.04 13.71
C THR A 103 2.83 -37.09 12.62
N ALA A 104 3.89 -37.88 12.70
CA ALA A 104 4.03 -39.08 11.90
C ALA A 104 3.83 -40.31 12.78
N TRP A 105 3.06 -41.27 12.29
CA TRP A 105 2.91 -42.57 12.94
C TRP A 105 3.05 -43.71 11.95
N TRP A 106 3.50 -44.84 12.48
CA TRP A 106 3.68 -46.07 11.72
C TRP A 106 3.39 -47.29 12.58
N ASN A 107 2.64 -48.23 12.03
CA ASN A 107 2.28 -49.49 12.67
C ASN A 107 3.43 -50.50 12.50
N SER A 108 4.58 -50.19 13.09
CA SER A 108 5.84 -50.94 13.00
C SER A 108 6.69 -50.70 14.26
N ASP A 109 7.62 -51.61 14.56
CA ASP A 109 8.59 -51.56 15.67
C ASP A 109 9.78 -50.67 15.38
N GLN A 110 9.95 -50.28 14.13
CA GLN A 110 10.99 -49.39 13.70
C GLN A 110 10.72 -47.94 14.14
N GLN A 111 11.75 -47.27 14.65
CA GLN A 111 11.66 -45.86 15.03
C GLN A 111 11.54 -44.97 13.79
N LEU A 112 10.74 -43.91 13.90
CA LEU A 112 10.59 -42.90 12.85
C LEU A 112 11.40 -41.66 13.15
N SER A 113 11.99 -41.09 12.11
CA SER A 113 12.50 -39.73 12.08
C SER A 113 11.71 -38.87 11.11
N ILE A 114 11.42 -37.63 11.52
CA ILE A 114 10.82 -36.61 10.67
C ILE A 114 11.73 -35.40 10.54
N PHE A 115 11.82 -34.89 9.32
CA PHE A 115 12.61 -33.72 8.98
C PHE A 115 11.94 -32.92 7.86
N ALA A 116 12.28 -31.64 7.76
CA ALA A 116 11.86 -30.80 6.65
C ALA A 116 12.73 -31.14 5.43
N ASN A 117 12.12 -31.25 4.26
CA ASN A 117 12.85 -31.51 3.02
C ASN A 117 13.77 -30.31 2.69
N GLU A 118 14.97 -30.57 2.20
CA GLU A 118 15.95 -29.51 1.87
C GLU A 118 15.55 -28.69 0.63
N ASP A 119 14.80 -29.30 -0.29
CA ASP A 119 14.24 -28.64 -1.49
C ASP A 119 12.71 -28.87 -1.53
N PRO A 120 11.87 -27.84 -1.34
CA PRO A 120 12.17 -26.40 -1.40
C PRO A 120 12.81 -25.79 -0.13
N GLY A 121 12.92 -26.55 0.96
CA GLY A 121 13.40 -26.03 2.24
C GLY A 121 12.30 -25.44 3.12
N LEU A 122 12.72 -24.83 4.23
CA LEU A 122 11.83 -24.05 5.10
C LEU A 122 11.87 -22.56 4.72
N PRO A 123 10.76 -21.81 4.92
CA PRO A 123 10.79 -20.35 4.77
C PRO A 123 11.85 -19.72 5.69
N ASN A 124 12.45 -18.61 5.25
CA ASN A 124 13.38 -17.87 6.09
C ASN A 124 12.71 -17.48 7.42
N GLY A 125 13.42 -17.70 8.53
CA GLY A 125 12.91 -17.47 9.89
C GLY A 125 12.01 -18.58 10.45
N ALA A 126 11.68 -19.60 9.65
CA ALA A 126 10.97 -20.77 10.16
C ALA A 126 11.93 -21.75 10.86
N SER A 127 11.41 -22.45 11.87
CA SER A 127 12.13 -23.49 12.60
C SER A 127 11.29 -24.75 12.70
N PHE A 128 11.93 -25.92 12.58
CA PHE A 128 11.27 -27.21 12.69
C PHE A 128 11.85 -28.00 13.86
N VAL A 129 11.20 -27.89 15.01
CA VAL A 129 11.75 -28.32 16.30
C VAL A 129 11.00 -29.54 16.84
N SER A 130 11.68 -30.35 17.64
CA SER A 130 11.06 -31.47 18.38
C SER A 130 9.97 -30.95 19.32
N SER A 131 8.83 -31.64 19.36
CA SER A 131 7.70 -31.26 20.20
C SER A 131 6.98 -32.49 20.74
N PRO A 132 6.25 -32.37 21.87
CA PRO A 132 5.38 -33.44 22.30
C PRO A 132 4.31 -33.71 21.24
N CYS A 133 3.86 -34.95 21.18
CA CYS A 133 2.79 -35.34 20.28
C CYS A 133 1.43 -34.89 20.81
N PHE A 134 0.68 -34.14 19.99
CA PHE A 134 -0.66 -33.66 20.34
C PHE A 134 -1.74 -34.53 19.69
N GLY A 135 -2.85 -34.75 20.40
CA GLY A 135 -3.98 -35.56 19.94
C GLY A 135 -3.89 -37.04 20.35
N GLU A 136 -5.06 -37.69 20.41
CA GLU A 136 -5.20 -39.11 20.72
C GLU A 136 -4.45 -39.95 19.67
N ALA A 137 -3.66 -40.93 20.14
CA ALA A 137 -3.12 -41.92 19.23
C ALA A 137 -4.31 -42.73 18.66
N PRO A 138 -4.41 -42.92 17.34
CA PRO A 138 -5.41 -43.83 16.79
C PRO A 138 -5.31 -45.18 17.49
N VAL A 139 -6.43 -45.68 18.01
CA VAL A 139 -6.49 -46.95 18.75
C VAL A 139 -6.05 -48.07 17.82
N SER A 140 -4.84 -48.58 18.03
CA SER A 140 -4.31 -49.74 17.33
C SER A 140 -4.99 -51.00 17.87
N THR A 141 -5.56 -51.82 16.98
CA THR A 141 -6.07 -53.17 17.31
C THR A 141 -4.94 -54.21 17.39
N ILE A 142 -3.68 -53.81 17.18
CA ILE A 142 -2.51 -54.69 17.16
C ILE A 142 -1.72 -54.46 18.45
N ALA A 143 -1.44 -55.54 19.17
CA ALA A 143 -0.60 -55.57 20.36
C ALA A 143 0.85 -55.19 20.00
N ASN A 144 1.12 -53.88 19.98
CA ASN A 144 2.41 -53.17 19.85
C ASN A 144 3.45 -53.77 18.90
N PRO A 145 3.69 -53.09 17.76
CA PRO A 145 4.52 -51.90 17.88
C PRO A 145 3.96 -50.65 17.17
N TYR A 146 4.01 -49.51 17.88
CA TYR A 146 3.53 -48.22 17.42
C TYR A 146 4.65 -47.18 17.51
N SER A 147 5.15 -46.73 16.36
CA SER A 147 6.17 -45.70 16.28
C SER A 147 5.50 -44.35 15.99
N ARG A 148 5.69 -43.37 16.87
CA ARG A 148 5.13 -42.03 16.74
C ARG A 148 6.21 -40.99 17.00
N THR A 149 6.33 -40.02 16.11
CA THR A 149 7.29 -38.92 16.24
C THR A 149 6.62 -37.61 15.87
N CYS A 150 6.95 -36.55 16.61
CA CYS A 150 6.29 -35.26 16.49
C CYS A 150 7.28 -34.11 16.50
N LYS A 151 7.00 -33.16 15.61
CA LYS A 151 7.74 -31.91 15.48
C LYS A 151 6.76 -30.78 15.22
N THR A 152 7.18 -29.58 15.56
CA THR A 152 6.41 -28.38 15.33
C THR A 152 7.19 -27.47 14.39
N LEU A 153 6.54 -27.05 13.30
CA LEU A 153 6.99 -25.91 12.51
C LEU A 153 6.52 -24.63 13.22
N LEU A 154 7.45 -23.76 13.55
CA LEU A 154 7.19 -22.40 14.03
C LEU A 154 7.66 -21.43 12.97
N TRP A 155 6.81 -20.49 12.59
CA TRP A 155 7.17 -19.46 11.63
C TRP A 155 6.41 -18.17 11.89
N MET A 156 7.09 -17.04 11.78
CA MET A 156 6.48 -15.72 11.81
C MET A 156 6.99 -14.96 10.58
N PRO A 157 6.19 -14.84 9.50
CA PRO A 157 6.64 -14.19 8.29
C PRO A 157 6.96 -12.73 8.57
N ASN A 158 8.14 -12.29 8.12
CA ASN A 158 8.50 -10.88 8.17
C ASN A 158 7.77 -10.09 7.07
N ARG A 159 7.86 -8.76 7.13
CA ARG A 159 7.23 -7.87 6.15
C ARG A 159 7.81 -8.00 4.75
N ASP A 160 9.07 -8.41 4.61
CA ASP A 160 9.71 -8.64 3.30
C ASP A 160 9.21 -9.92 2.61
N GLN A 161 8.53 -10.79 3.36
CA GLN A 161 7.95 -12.02 2.85
C GLN A 161 6.51 -11.81 2.33
N VAL A 162 5.95 -10.61 2.43
CA VAL A 162 4.62 -10.24 1.92
C VAL A 162 4.47 -10.59 0.43
N GLY A 163 3.38 -11.28 0.08
CA GLY A 163 3.08 -11.68 -1.30
C GLY A 163 3.81 -12.93 -1.78
N ASN A 164 4.73 -13.49 -0.98
CA ASN A 164 5.43 -14.72 -1.34
C ASN A 164 4.60 -15.95 -0.99
N ASN A 165 4.78 -16.98 -1.83
CA ASN A 165 4.25 -18.32 -1.63
C ASN A 165 5.41 -19.27 -1.32
N PHE A 166 5.21 -20.13 -0.34
CA PHE A 166 6.16 -21.14 0.09
C PHE A 166 5.50 -22.52 0.02
N SER A 167 6.26 -23.51 -0.41
CA SER A 167 5.90 -24.91 -0.25
C SER A 167 6.77 -25.47 0.87
N VAL A 168 6.17 -26.19 1.82
CA VAL A 168 6.90 -26.85 2.90
C VAL A 168 6.58 -28.33 2.82
N CYS A 169 7.62 -29.14 2.72
CA CYS A 169 7.48 -30.59 2.67
C CYS A 169 8.15 -31.22 3.88
N VAL A 170 7.43 -32.11 4.56
CA VAL A 170 7.97 -32.93 5.64
C VAL A 170 8.13 -34.36 5.13
N VAL A 171 9.26 -34.96 5.47
CA VAL A 171 9.59 -36.34 5.12
C VAL A 171 9.68 -37.15 6.40
N ALA A 172 9.01 -38.29 6.42
CA ALA A 172 9.12 -39.31 7.46
C ALA A 172 9.87 -40.52 6.91
N ILE A 173 10.93 -40.95 7.62
CA ILE A 173 11.78 -42.09 7.24
C ILE A 173 12.03 -42.95 8.49
N PRO A 174 12.02 -44.29 8.36
CA PRO A 174 12.52 -45.17 9.42
C PRO A 174 14.00 -44.93 9.74
N THR A 175 14.38 -44.91 11.02
CA THR A 175 15.78 -44.70 11.42
C THR A 175 16.70 -45.83 11.00
N ASN A 176 16.17 -47.04 10.92
CA ASN A 176 16.93 -48.27 10.72
C ASN A 176 16.78 -48.81 9.29
N ASP A 177 15.91 -48.21 8.49
CA ASP A 177 15.61 -48.61 7.11
C ASP A 177 15.39 -47.38 6.22
N LEU A 178 16.41 -47.03 5.44
CA LEU A 178 16.39 -45.88 4.53
C LEU A 178 15.78 -46.22 3.16
N THR A 179 15.22 -47.42 2.98
CA THR A 179 14.70 -47.86 1.67
C THR A 179 13.32 -47.28 1.35
N CYS A 180 12.61 -46.76 2.36
CA CYS A 180 11.28 -46.21 2.22
C CYS A 180 11.14 -44.84 2.89
N SER A 181 10.33 -43.96 2.29
CA SER A 181 10.02 -42.64 2.87
C SER A 181 8.63 -42.19 2.46
N VAL A 182 8.00 -41.36 3.29
CA VAL A 182 6.74 -40.68 2.96
C VAL A 182 6.96 -39.18 3.04
N LYS A 183 6.60 -38.47 1.97
CA LYS A 183 6.67 -37.02 1.87
C LYS A 183 5.26 -36.45 1.84
N LYS A 184 4.97 -35.47 2.69
CA LYS A 184 3.73 -34.69 2.65
C LYS A 184 4.06 -33.20 2.61
N CYS A 185 3.45 -32.48 1.69
CA CYS A 185 3.68 -31.06 1.51
C CYS A 185 2.41 -30.26 1.79
N PHE A 186 2.61 -29.01 2.20
CA PHE A 186 1.56 -28.01 2.36
C PHE A 186 2.07 -26.64 1.91
N TYR A 187 1.15 -25.74 1.60
CA TYR A 187 1.47 -24.43 1.05
C TYR A 187 1.19 -23.30 2.05
N LEU A 188 2.10 -22.33 2.08
CA LEU A 188 2.01 -21.14 2.91
C LEU A 188 2.06 -19.91 1.99
N SER A 189 1.09 -19.02 2.10
CA SER A 189 1.06 -17.75 1.37
C SER A 189 1.05 -16.61 2.36
N VAL A 190 1.95 -15.63 2.23
CA VAL A 190 1.89 -14.41 3.05
C VAL A 190 1.03 -13.39 2.35
N LEU A 191 -0.01 -12.92 3.05
CA LEU A 191 -0.96 -11.94 2.52
C LEU A 191 -0.22 -10.70 2.00
N ALA A 192 -0.44 -10.39 0.73
CA ALA A 192 -0.15 -9.10 0.14
C ALA A 192 -1.46 -8.34 -0.05
N PRO A 193 -1.56 -7.11 0.50
CA PRO A 193 -2.68 -6.24 0.19
C PRO A 193 -2.55 -5.75 -1.25
N LYS A 194 -3.67 -5.63 -1.95
CA LYS A 194 -3.75 -4.99 -3.26
C LYS A 194 -4.32 -3.59 -3.08
N ILE A 195 -3.50 -2.70 -2.51
CA ILE A 195 -3.90 -1.32 -2.26
C ILE A 195 -4.17 -0.61 -3.60
N VAL A 196 -5.32 0.04 -3.70
CA VAL A 196 -5.72 0.84 -4.87
C VAL A 196 -6.37 2.14 -4.42
N PHE A 197 -6.12 3.22 -5.17
CA PHE A 197 -6.91 4.45 -5.08
C PHE A 197 -8.21 4.27 -5.87
N ASP A 198 -9.31 4.77 -5.33
CA ASP A 198 -10.58 4.85 -6.05
C ASP A 198 -10.47 5.81 -7.25
N SER A 199 -11.33 5.61 -8.24
CA SER A 199 -11.54 6.46 -9.41
C SER A 199 -11.84 7.93 -9.08
N LEU A 200 -12.49 8.20 -7.94
CA LEU A 200 -12.77 9.56 -7.47
C LEU A 200 -11.54 10.26 -6.86
N SER A 201 -10.48 9.52 -6.55
CA SER A 201 -9.23 10.11 -6.04
C SER A 201 -8.48 10.78 -7.19
N PRO A 202 -7.78 11.92 -6.93
CA PRO A 202 -6.95 12.58 -7.92
C PRO A 202 -5.98 11.63 -8.64
N MET A 203 -5.72 11.92 -9.91
CA MET A 203 -4.71 11.21 -10.69
C MET A 203 -3.30 11.63 -10.27
N ASP A 204 -2.33 10.74 -10.48
CA ASP A 204 -0.92 11.10 -10.28
C ASP A 204 -0.51 12.20 -11.26
N GLY A 205 0.18 13.23 -10.76
CA GLY A 205 0.56 14.42 -11.50
C GLY A 205 -0.58 15.41 -11.77
N GLN A 206 -1.79 15.19 -11.23
CA GLN A 206 -2.90 16.11 -11.45
C GLN A 206 -2.61 17.49 -10.87
N ILE A 207 -2.93 18.53 -11.64
CA ILE A 207 -2.74 19.93 -11.26
C ILE A 207 -4.09 20.50 -10.81
N PHE A 208 -4.10 21.11 -9.62
CA PHE A 208 -5.21 21.87 -9.08
C PHE A 208 -4.82 23.33 -8.98
N HIS A 209 -5.81 24.21 -9.06
CA HIS A 209 -5.62 25.63 -8.87
C HIS A 209 -6.48 26.09 -7.70
N SER A 210 -5.85 26.75 -6.74
CA SER A 210 -6.52 27.29 -5.57
C SER A 210 -6.08 28.74 -5.39
N PRO A 211 -6.85 29.71 -5.92
CA PRO A 211 -6.59 31.13 -5.68
C PRO A 211 -6.52 31.46 -4.19
N VAL A 212 -5.91 32.61 -3.90
CA VAL A 212 -5.90 33.17 -2.54
C VAL A 212 -7.34 33.30 -2.02
N GLY A 213 -7.56 32.81 -0.81
CA GLY A 213 -8.87 32.84 -0.16
C GLY A 213 -9.82 31.70 -0.53
N CYS A 214 -9.49 30.82 -1.49
CA CYS A 214 -10.27 29.61 -1.75
C CYS A 214 -9.93 28.50 -0.77
N GLU A 215 -10.97 27.84 -0.25
CA GLU A 215 -10.81 26.57 0.47
C GLU A 215 -10.60 25.46 -0.56
N LEU A 216 -9.42 24.86 -0.53
CA LEU A 216 -9.11 23.64 -1.26
C LEU A 216 -9.42 22.45 -0.36
N ASP A 217 -10.32 21.56 -0.78
CA ASP A 217 -10.59 20.27 -0.14
C ASP A 217 -10.34 19.14 -1.14
N LEU A 218 -9.20 18.44 -0.98
CA LEU A 218 -8.79 17.32 -1.84
C LEU A 218 -8.86 16.01 -1.06
N CYS A 219 -9.85 15.19 -1.39
CA CYS A 219 -10.02 13.89 -0.78
C CYS A 219 -9.42 12.76 -1.64
N VAL A 220 -8.75 11.83 -0.97
CA VAL A 220 -8.36 10.54 -1.53
C VAL A 220 -9.11 9.44 -0.81
N GLN A 221 -9.46 8.40 -1.56
CA GLN A 221 -10.11 7.21 -1.04
C GLN A 221 -9.35 5.97 -1.48
N VAL A 222 -9.03 5.11 -0.52
CA VAL A 222 -8.23 3.91 -0.75
C VAL A 222 -8.92 2.68 -0.18
N ARG A 223 -8.65 1.54 -0.80
CA ARG A 223 -9.06 0.23 -0.32
C ARG A 223 -8.05 -0.82 -0.71
N ASP A 224 -8.10 -1.95 -0.02
CA ASP A 224 -7.56 -3.19 -0.54
C ASP A 224 -8.56 -3.78 -1.54
N ALA A 225 -8.15 -3.94 -2.81
CA ALA A 225 -9.01 -4.47 -3.86
C ALA A 225 -9.47 -5.91 -3.60
N ASP A 226 -8.71 -6.66 -2.79
CA ASP A 226 -9.05 -8.03 -2.43
C ASP A 226 -9.93 -8.10 -1.16
N ASN A 227 -10.23 -6.96 -0.52
CA ASN A 227 -10.92 -6.88 0.77
C ASN A 227 -10.33 -7.86 1.79
N ARG A 228 -9.02 -7.77 2.05
CA ARG A 228 -8.34 -8.62 3.04
C ARG A 228 -7.79 -7.80 4.20
N THR A 229 -7.39 -6.55 3.94
CA THR A 229 -6.80 -5.69 4.97
C THR A 229 -7.33 -4.27 4.94
N ARG A 230 -7.15 -3.54 6.05
CA ARG A 230 -7.46 -2.11 6.12
C ARG A 230 -6.38 -1.33 5.39
N ALA A 231 -6.80 -0.40 4.54
CA ALA A 231 -5.92 0.57 3.91
C ALA A 231 -5.93 1.88 4.72
N ASP A 232 -4.78 2.56 4.78
CA ASP A 232 -4.65 3.92 5.31
C ASP A 232 -3.85 4.79 4.32
N VAL A 233 -3.94 6.11 4.49
CA VAL A 233 -3.24 7.10 3.68
C VAL A 233 -2.50 8.10 4.56
N PHE A 234 -1.29 8.42 4.14
CA PHE A 234 -0.41 9.40 4.75
C PHE A 234 -0.09 10.50 3.74
N LEU A 235 0.05 11.73 4.24
CA LEU A 235 0.42 12.88 3.43
C LEU A 235 1.93 13.14 3.55
N THR A 236 2.61 13.30 2.42
CA THR A 236 4.04 13.63 2.34
C THR A 236 4.29 14.71 1.28
N GLY A 237 5.50 15.28 1.27
CA GLY A 237 5.94 16.23 0.24
C GLY A 237 5.43 17.67 0.40
N VAL A 238 4.53 17.92 1.36
CA VAL A 238 4.04 19.27 1.69
C VAL A 238 5.05 19.98 2.58
N ASP A 239 5.46 21.19 2.20
CA ASP A 239 6.31 22.04 3.02
C ASP A 239 5.55 22.47 4.29
N PRO A 240 6.13 22.31 5.50
CA PRO A 240 5.48 22.65 6.77
C PRO A 240 5.03 24.10 6.91
N THR A 241 5.59 25.02 6.10
CA THR A 241 5.20 26.43 6.09
C THR A 241 3.82 26.66 5.49
N TYR A 242 3.34 25.75 4.63
CA TYR A 242 1.96 25.75 4.19
C TYR A 242 1.12 25.15 5.32
N ALA A 243 0.24 25.95 5.93
CA ALA A 243 -0.68 25.55 7.01
C ALA A 243 -1.78 24.59 6.51
N VAL A 244 -1.36 23.45 5.96
CA VAL A 244 -2.21 22.39 5.43
C VAL A 244 -2.68 21.51 6.58
N THR A 245 -3.96 21.13 6.52
CA THR A 245 -4.53 20.13 7.42
C THR A 245 -4.85 18.86 6.64
N PHE A 246 -4.65 17.71 7.26
CA PHE A 246 -4.98 16.42 6.68
C PHE A 246 -5.69 15.57 7.73
N ASP A 247 -6.73 14.85 7.30
CA ASP A 247 -7.50 14.00 8.21
C ASP A 247 -6.60 12.97 8.90
N ALA A 248 -6.57 13.01 10.24
CA ALA A 248 -5.77 12.08 11.03
C ALA A 248 -6.34 10.65 10.98
N ALA A 249 -7.67 10.52 10.96
CA ALA A 249 -8.39 9.26 10.95
C ALA A 249 -9.14 9.04 9.63
N CYS A 250 -9.30 7.78 9.23
CA CYS A 250 -10.11 7.41 8.08
C CYS A 250 -11.59 7.72 8.33
N GLN A 251 -12.22 8.46 7.41
CA GLN A 251 -13.67 8.58 7.36
C GLN A 251 -14.27 7.42 6.55
N PRO A 252 -15.44 6.88 6.94
CA PRO A 252 -16.14 5.88 6.13
C PRO A 252 -16.47 6.49 4.77
N GLY A 253 -15.99 5.87 3.69
CA GLY A 253 -16.31 6.31 2.33
C GLY A 253 -17.82 6.26 2.04
N SER A 254 -18.29 7.10 1.12
CA SER A 254 -19.71 7.33 0.80
C SER A 254 -20.39 6.20 -0.02
N TYR A 255 -19.95 4.94 0.14
CA TYR A 255 -20.72 3.80 -0.37
C TYR A 255 -21.69 3.34 0.70
N PRO A 256 -22.93 2.95 0.35
CA PRO A 256 -23.84 2.35 1.32
C PRO A 256 -23.14 1.12 1.89
N ALA A 257 -22.80 1.18 3.18
CA ALA A 257 -22.38 0.02 3.93
C ALA A 257 -23.57 -0.93 4.03
N THR A 258 -23.78 -1.76 3.00
CA THR A 258 -24.59 -2.97 3.15
C THR A 258 -23.77 -3.95 3.96
N LEU A 259 -23.72 -3.69 5.26
CA LEU A 259 -23.36 -4.65 6.29
C LEU A 259 -24.42 -5.76 6.26
N ASN A 260 -24.04 -6.94 5.80
CA ASN A 260 -24.69 -8.17 6.28
C ASN A 260 -23.66 -8.89 7.14
N PRO A 261 -23.74 -8.78 8.48
CA PRO A 261 -23.15 -9.79 9.32
C PRO A 261 -24.04 -11.05 9.24
N LEU A 262 -23.40 -12.22 9.36
CA LEU A 262 -23.98 -13.57 9.58
C LEU A 262 -23.97 -14.53 8.36
N PHE A 263 -23.29 -15.67 8.58
CA PHE A 263 -22.99 -16.78 7.68
C PHE A 263 -24.18 -17.72 7.41
N PRO A 264 -24.04 -18.61 6.40
CA PRO A 264 -23.89 -20.06 6.70
C PRO A 264 -22.62 -20.70 6.13
N ILE A 265 -22.11 -21.69 6.87
CA ILE A 265 -20.92 -22.50 6.58
C ILE A 265 -21.30 -23.66 5.64
N SER A 266 -21.14 -23.49 4.32
CA SER A 266 -20.97 -24.64 3.41
C SER A 266 -20.44 -24.26 2.01
N SER A 267 -19.50 -23.33 1.89
CA SER A 267 -18.84 -23.12 0.60
C SER A 267 -17.39 -22.68 0.76
N THR A 268 -16.59 -23.23 -0.14
CA THR A 268 -15.16 -23.14 -0.47
C THR A 268 -14.45 -21.78 -0.46
N GLU A 269 -14.93 -20.73 0.24
CA GLU A 269 -14.21 -19.46 0.32
C GLU A 269 -13.93 -19.01 1.77
N PRO A 270 -12.70 -18.53 2.05
CA PRO A 270 -12.33 -18.04 3.37
C PRO A 270 -13.12 -16.77 3.76
N PRO A 271 -13.28 -16.49 5.06
CA PRO A 271 -14.04 -15.33 5.55
C PRO A 271 -13.47 -14.03 4.97
N SER A 272 -14.30 -13.29 4.22
CA SER A 272 -13.96 -11.97 3.73
C SER A 272 -14.20 -10.94 4.85
N PHE A 273 -13.11 -10.43 5.40
CA PHE A 273 -13.15 -9.19 6.16
C PHE A 273 -13.39 -8.08 5.13
N SER A 274 -14.55 -7.42 5.10
CA SER A 274 -14.80 -6.30 4.18
C SER A 274 -14.59 -4.98 4.93
N PRO A 275 -13.35 -4.48 5.04
CA PRO A 275 -13.11 -3.19 5.67
C PRO A 275 -13.70 -2.10 4.78
N SER A 276 -14.34 -1.11 5.42
CA SER A 276 -14.78 0.09 4.71
C SER A 276 -13.58 0.82 4.10
N PRO A 277 -13.71 1.38 2.89
CA PRO A 277 -12.65 2.17 2.27
C PRO A 277 -12.28 3.35 3.17
N CYS A 278 -10.98 3.66 3.24
CA CYS A 278 -10.48 4.80 3.99
C CYS A 278 -10.52 6.05 3.11
N LYS A 279 -11.30 7.05 3.52
CA LYS A 279 -11.28 8.40 2.93
C LYS A 279 -10.56 9.36 3.87
N LYS A 280 -9.60 10.13 3.35
CA LYS A 280 -8.92 11.23 4.04
C LYS A 280 -8.81 12.42 3.12
N CYS A 281 -8.98 13.61 3.66
CA CYS A 281 -8.98 14.85 2.90
C CYS A 281 -7.89 15.81 3.37
N LEU A 282 -7.25 16.44 2.39
CA LEU A 282 -6.34 17.56 2.55
C LEU A 282 -7.13 18.85 2.44
N ARG A 283 -7.02 19.72 3.44
CA ARG A 283 -7.64 21.05 3.44
C ARG A 283 -6.61 22.14 3.57
N TRP A 284 -6.70 23.13 2.69
CA TRP A 284 -5.78 24.24 2.64
C TRP A 284 -6.42 25.50 2.07
N LYS A 285 -5.96 26.66 2.56
CA LYS A 285 -6.37 27.98 2.07
C LYS A 285 -5.13 28.82 1.82
N ALA A 286 -4.93 29.25 0.58
CA ALA A 286 -3.83 30.14 0.24
C ALA A 286 -4.02 31.52 0.88
N ALA A 287 -2.96 32.06 1.47
CA ALA A 287 -2.90 33.39 2.06
C ALA A 287 -2.40 34.44 1.04
N PRO A 288 -2.75 35.73 1.20
CA PRO A 288 -2.17 36.81 0.38
C PRO A 288 -0.65 36.81 0.45
N GLY A 289 0.02 37.01 -0.69
CA GLY A 289 1.46 36.89 -0.87
C GLY A 289 1.92 35.50 -1.32
N GLN A 290 1.04 34.50 -1.32
CA GLN A 290 1.32 33.16 -1.83
C GLN A 290 0.96 33.01 -3.32
N GLU A 291 0.55 34.08 -4.00
CA GLU A 291 0.30 34.08 -5.43
C GLU A 291 1.54 33.62 -6.21
N ASN A 292 1.33 32.86 -7.28
CA ASN A 292 2.38 32.25 -8.10
C ASN A 292 3.26 31.21 -7.37
N LEU A 293 2.91 30.81 -6.15
CA LEU A 293 3.49 29.65 -5.52
C LEU A 293 2.84 28.35 -6.01
N SER A 294 3.59 27.27 -5.87
CA SER A 294 3.10 25.92 -6.06
C SER A 294 3.64 25.01 -4.97
N PHE A 295 2.85 24.03 -4.57
CA PHE A 295 3.35 22.95 -3.73
C PHE A 295 2.89 21.60 -4.25
N LYS A 296 3.65 20.57 -3.90
CA LYS A 296 3.38 19.19 -4.25
C LYS A 296 2.85 18.48 -3.01
N ALA A 297 1.73 17.79 -3.14
CA ALA A 297 1.17 16.95 -2.08
C ALA A 297 1.14 15.51 -2.57
N CYS A 298 1.78 14.60 -1.83
CA CYS A 298 1.83 13.18 -2.16
C CYS A 298 1.03 12.37 -1.14
N PHE A 299 0.04 11.65 -1.63
CA PHE A 299 -0.77 10.71 -0.87
C PHE A 299 -0.14 9.32 -0.99
N VAL A 300 0.36 8.79 0.12
CA VAL A 300 0.98 7.47 0.20
C VAL A 300 -0.03 6.53 0.87
N ALA A 301 -0.53 5.56 0.11
CA ALA A 301 -1.48 4.58 0.59
C ALA A 301 -0.79 3.25 0.88
N SER A 302 -1.07 2.67 2.04
CA SER A 302 -0.49 1.40 2.47
C SER A 302 -1.47 0.65 3.38
N ASP A 303 -1.05 -0.53 3.82
CA ASP A 303 -1.76 -1.31 4.83
C ASP A 303 -1.69 -0.64 6.22
N ALA A 304 -2.84 -0.46 6.86
CA ALA A 304 -2.97 0.19 8.18
C ALA A 304 -2.42 -0.68 9.33
N ASP A 305 -2.55 -2.00 9.21
CA ASP A 305 -2.31 -2.96 10.29
C ASP A 305 -0.87 -3.49 10.31
N VAL A 306 -0.25 -3.47 9.13
CA VAL A 306 1.06 -4.07 8.85
C VAL A 306 2.09 -3.01 8.46
N HIS A 307 1.70 -1.78 8.09
CA HIS A 307 2.62 -0.77 7.50
C HIS A 307 3.51 -1.45 6.45
N SER A 308 2.85 -2.05 5.46
CA SER A 308 3.47 -2.89 4.43
C SER A 308 4.54 -2.12 3.65
N ILE A 309 5.58 -2.84 3.20
CA ILE A 309 6.52 -2.34 2.17
C ILE A 309 5.82 -2.05 0.83
N LEU A 310 4.64 -2.64 0.63
CA LEU A 310 3.78 -2.38 -0.52
C LEU A 310 2.97 -1.12 -0.22
N ALA A 311 3.46 0.02 -0.69
CA ALA A 311 2.75 1.29 -0.68
C ALA A 311 2.65 1.79 -2.12
N ILE A 312 1.53 2.44 -2.44
CA ILE A 312 1.37 3.17 -3.70
C ILE A 312 1.26 4.65 -3.40
N GLN A 313 1.71 5.48 -4.33
CA GLN A 313 1.72 6.91 -4.17
C GLN A 313 1.04 7.59 -5.35
N ARG A 314 0.28 8.65 -5.07
CA ARG A 314 -0.14 9.63 -6.05
C ARG A 314 0.19 11.02 -5.55
N CYS A 315 0.80 11.82 -6.39
CA CYS A 315 1.10 13.20 -6.09
C CYS A 315 0.26 14.14 -6.93
N VAL A 316 -0.13 15.26 -6.33
CA VAL A 316 -0.80 16.36 -7.01
C VAL A 316 0.04 17.63 -6.84
N THR A 317 -0.14 18.57 -7.76
CA THR A 317 0.45 19.91 -7.66
C THR A 317 -0.68 20.92 -7.49
N VAL A 318 -0.57 21.77 -6.48
CA VAL A 318 -1.51 22.88 -6.27
C VAL A 318 -0.82 24.17 -6.66
N LEU A 319 -1.40 24.89 -7.61
CA LEU A 319 -0.95 26.20 -8.07
C LEU A 319 -1.82 27.30 -7.47
N VAL A 320 -1.20 28.41 -7.05
CA VAL A 320 -1.92 29.62 -6.62
C VAL A 320 -1.92 30.62 -7.78
N PRO A 321 -2.96 30.65 -8.63
CA PRO A 321 -2.96 31.53 -9.79
C PRO A 321 -3.02 33.00 -9.38
N LYS A 322 -2.29 33.86 -10.10
CA LYS A 322 -2.43 35.33 -10.00
C LYS A 322 -3.71 35.79 -10.69
N CYS A 323 -4.16 37.00 -10.38
CA CYS A 323 -5.37 37.63 -10.95
C CYS A 323 -6.68 36.91 -10.72
N LYS A 324 -6.72 36.03 -9.73
CA LYS A 324 -7.93 35.30 -9.35
C LYS A 324 -8.34 35.70 -7.95
N TYR A 325 -9.64 35.87 -7.75
CA TYR A 325 -10.22 36.10 -6.43
C TYR A 325 -11.27 35.04 -6.15
N CYS A 326 -11.23 34.52 -4.93
CA CYS A 326 -12.25 33.61 -4.42
C CYS A 326 -13.34 34.40 -3.71
N ILE A 327 -14.57 34.32 -4.22
CA ILE A 327 -15.74 34.96 -3.61
C ILE A 327 -15.96 34.41 -2.21
N GLN A 328 -15.97 35.31 -1.23
CA GLN A 328 -16.25 34.98 0.16
C GLN A 328 -17.75 35.14 0.44
N ALA A 329 -18.22 34.54 1.54
CA ALA A 329 -19.61 34.70 1.96
C ALA A 329 -19.94 36.18 2.21
N GLY A 330 -21.01 36.66 1.57
CA GLY A 330 -21.48 38.05 1.67
C GLY A 330 -20.76 39.05 0.77
N ASP A 331 -19.87 38.60 -0.12
CA ASP A 331 -19.33 39.47 -1.16
C ASP A 331 -20.42 39.91 -2.15
N SER A 332 -20.23 41.09 -2.73
CA SER A 332 -20.90 41.56 -3.95
C SER A 332 -19.84 42.12 -4.91
N LEU A 333 -20.14 42.28 -6.21
CA LEU A 333 -19.18 42.94 -7.11
C LEU A 333 -18.86 44.35 -6.62
N HIS A 334 -19.82 45.02 -6.00
CA HIS A 334 -19.64 46.31 -5.35
C HIS A 334 -18.68 46.25 -4.14
N SER A 335 -18.75 45.23 -3.28
CA SER A 335 -17.82 45.09 -2.14
C SER A 335 -16.40 44.79 -2.63
N ILE A 336 -16.26 43.91 -3.62
CA ILE A 336 -14.98 43.53 -4.22
C ILE A 336 -14.35 44.72 -4.95
N ASN A 337 -15.15 45.46 -5.72
CA ASN A 337 -14.73 46.68 -6.42
C ASN A 337 -14.14 47.72 -5.46
N ARG A 338 -14.80 47.92 -4.31
CA ARG A 338 -14.30 48.81 -3.24
C ARG A 338 -13.02 48.29 -2.60
N ARG A 339 -12.92 46.98 -2.37
CA ARG A 339 -11.75 46.33 -1.73
C ARG A 339 -10.46 46.54 -2.53
N PHE A 340 -10.54 46.42 -3.85
CA PHE A 340 -9.39 46.53 -4.75
C PHE A 340 -9.27 47.90 -5.44
N ASP A 341 -10.12 48.86 -5.07
CA ASP A 341 -10.13 50.23 -5.60
C ASP A 341 -10.11 50.27 -7.14
N PHE A 342 -11.09 49.61 -7.76
CA PHE A 342 -11.33 49.58 -9.21
C PHE A 342 -11.86 50.92 -9.79
N SER A 343 -11.49 52.07 -9.20
CA SER A 343 -11.92 53.41 -9.64
C SER A 343 -13.44 53.53 -9.82
N SER A 344 -14.23 52.83 -8.98
CA SER A 344 -15.70 52.76 -9.02
C SER A 344 -16.33 52.06 -10.23
N ASN A 345 -15.57 51.38 -11.09
CA ASN A 345 -16.11 50.70 -12.27
C ASN A 345 -16.25 49.18 -12.08
N TRP A 346 -17.25 48.76 -11.31
CA TRP A 346 -17.57 47.33 -11.12
C TRP A 346 -17.97 46.65 -12.45
N LEU A 347 -18.39 47.41 -13.46
CA LEU A 347 -18.71 46.90 -14.80
C LEU A 347 -17.45 46.33 -15.48
N GLN A 348 -16.25 46.77 -15.13
CA GLN A 348 -15.00 46.15 -15.58
C GLN A 348 -14.85 44.72 -15.02
N LEU A 349 -15.14 44.55 -13.73
CA LEU A 349 -15.12 43.25 -13.07
C LEU A 349 -16.21 42.34 -13.66
N TRP A 350 -17.39 42.90 -13.92
CA TRP A 350 -18.47 42.22 -14.64
C TRP A 350 -18.03 41.78 -16.04
N ASN A 351 -17.51 42.69 -16.87
CA ASN A 351 -17.11 42.39 -18.25
C ASN A 351 -15.95 41.37 -18.33
N THR A 352 -15.11 41.29 -17.30
CA THR A 352 -14.01 40.29 -17.24
C THR A 352 -14.54 38.89 -16.90
N ASN A 353 -15.76 38.76 -16.35
CA ASN A 353 -16.32 37.51 -15.85
C ASN A 353 -17.67 37.10 -16.51
N GLY A 354 -18.36 38.04 -17.18
CA GLY A 354 -19.74 37.88 -17.66
C GLY A 354 -19.90 37.26 -19.05
N MET A 355 -18.81 36.90 -19.73
CA MET A 355 -18.86 36.32 -21.08
C MET A 355 -18.44 34.86 -21.04
N SER A 356 -19.42 33.96 -21.07
CA SER A 356 -19.17 32.50 -21.17
C SER A 356 -18.53 32.09 -22.52
N GLU A 357 -18.36 33.01 -23.48
CA GLU A 357 -18.03 32.69 -24.87
C GLU A 357 -16.61 33.03 -25.35
N LEU A 358 -15.73 33.64 -24.55
CA LEU A 358 -14.45 34.13 -25.11
C LEU A 358 -13.16 33.41 -24.69
N HIS A 359 -13.15 32.56 -23.66
CA HIS A 359 -11.99 31.69 -23.42
C HIS A 359 -12.41 30.43 -22.64
N ALA A 360 -12.03 29.26 -23.16
CA ALA A 360 -12.00 28.04 -22.37
C ALA A 360 -10.85 28.14 -21.35
N ASP A 361 -11.04 28.89 -20.27
CA ASP A 361 -10.16 28.85 -19.11
C ASP A 361 -10.63 27.70 -18.20
N PRO A 362 -9.87 26.59 -18.09
CA PRO A 362 -10.24 25.46 -17.24
C PRO A 362 -10.29 25.80 -15.75
N LEU A 363 -9.83 27.00 -15.34
CA LEU A 363 -9.86 27.53 -13.98
C LEU A 363 -10.98 28.53 -13.73
N SER A 364 -11.78 28.79 -14.76
CA SER A 364 -12.93 29.66 -14.71
C SER A 364 -14.15 28.75 -14.76
N PRO A 365 -14.53 28.06 -13.64
CA PRO A 365 -15.86 27.50 -13.57
C PRO A 365 -16.77 28.70 -13.73
N THR A 366 -17.40 28.77 -14.90
CA THR A 366 -18.33 29.79 -15.37
C THR A 366 -19.22 30.27 -14.25
N THR A 367 -18.77 31.25 -13.48
CA THR A 367 -19.67 32.20 -12.86
C THR A 367 -19.97 33.22 -13.93
N ALA A 368 -20.72 32.77 -14.94
CA ALA A 368 -21.55 33.68 -15.70
C ALA A 368 -22.55 34.23 -14.69
N PHE A 369 -22.20 35.35 -14.06
CA PHE A 369 -23.11 36.04 -13.16
C PHE A 369 -24.26 36.56 -14.02
N GLY A 370 -25.48 36.16 -13.69
CA GLY A 370 -26.70 36.70 -14.33
C GLY A 370 -27.13 38.02 -13.70
N ASP A 371 -26.69 38.28 -12.47
CA ASP A 371 -27.01 39.47 -11.68
C ASP A 371 -25.74 40.01 -10.97
N PRO A 372 -25.34 41.28 -11.17
CA PRO A 372 -24.17 41.88 -10.54
C PRO A 372 -24.30 42.11 -9.04
N ASP A 373 -25.52 42.12 -8.51
CA ASP A 373 -25.82 42.29 -7.09
C ASP A 373 -25.97 40.95 -6.36
N ASP A 374 -26.16 39.85 -7.11
CA ASP A 374 -26.36 38.49 -6.56
C ASP A 374 -25.24 37.52 -6.97
N ILE A 375 -24.06 37.68 -6.37
CA ILE A 375 -22.97 36.68 -6.45
C ILE A 375 -23.12 35.63 -5.33
N THR A 376 -24.13 34.78 -5.44
CA THR A 376 -24.49 33.74 -4.45
C THR A 376 -23.57 32.52 -4.40
N ALA A 377 -22.66 32.38 -5.38
CA ALA A 377 -21.74 31.25 -5.44
C ALA A 377 -20.50 31.50 -4.55
N THR A 378 -20.61 31.25 -3.24
CA THR A 378 -19.44 31.18 -2.35
C THR A 378 -18.42 30.18 -2.88
N ASN A 379 -17.12 30.52 -2.79
CA ASN A 379 -15.98 29.80 -3.39
C ASN A 379 -15.92 29.83 -4.93
N ALA A 380 -16.79 30.59 -5.60
CA ALA A 380 -16.57 30.85 -7.02
C ALA A 380 -15.33 31.71 -7.25
N ILE A 381 -14.68 31.47 -8.38
CA ILE A 381 -13.45 32.15 -8.76
C ILE A 381 -13.78 33.19 -9.83
N ILE A 382 -13.37 34.43 -9.61
CA ILE A 382 -13.45 35.51 -10.59
C ILE A 382 -12.07 36.00 -10.99
N HIS A 383 -11.98 36.53 -12.20
CA HIS A 383 -10.82 37.27 -12.69
C HIS A 383 -10.88 38.70 -12.20
N LEU A 384 -9.76 39.19 -11.63
CA LEU A 384 -9.61 40.58 -11.20
C LEU A 384 -9.14 41.49 -12.33
N GLY A 385 -8.43 40.96 -13.32
CA GLY A 385 -7.87 41.75 -14.41
C GLY A 385 -6.88 40.95 -15.25
N PRO A 386 -6.25 41.58 -16.26
CA PRO A 386 -5.27 40.93 -17.10
C PRO A 386 -3.97 40.62 -16.35
N SER A 387 -3.41 39.45 -16.63
CA SER A 387 -2.03 39.09 -16.29
C SER A 387 -1.05 39.76 -17.25
N TYR A 388 -0.04 40.45 -16.72
CA TYR A 388 1.00 41.11 -17.50
C TYR A 388 2.38 40.54 -17.18
N GLN A 389 3.10 40.10 -18.21
CA GLN A 389 4.48 39.66 -18.07
C GLN A 389 5.44 40.85 -18.22
N ILE A 390 6.21 41.14 -17.18
CA ILE A 390 7.19 42.24 -17.16
C ILE A 390 8.24 42.01 -18.25
N LYS A 391 8.51 43.05 -19.05
CA LYS A 391 9.54 43.02 -20.09
C LYS A 391 10.88 43.50 -19.56
N ALA A 392 11.95 43.13 -20.27
CA ALA A 392 13.29 43.59 -19.95
C ALA A 392 13.37 45.14 -19.97
N GLY A 393 13.88 45.72 -18.89
CA GLY A 393 14.05 47.17 -18.74
C GLY A 393 12.81 47.94 -18.27
N GLU A 394 11.67 47.27 -18.02
CA GLU A 394 10.51 47.92 -17.40
C GLU A 394 10.69 48.08 -15.88
N ASN A 395 10.08 49.13 -15.33
CA ASN A 395 9.88 49.31 -13.90
C ASN A 395 8.37 49.49 -13.61
N LEU A 396 7.97 49.41 -12.35
CA LEU A 396 6.55 49.50 -11.99
C LEU A 396 5.94 50.88 -12.29
N GLU A 397 6.72 51.97 -12.33
CA GLU A 397 6.23 53.31 -12.67
C GLU A 397 5.86 53.42 -14.15
N HIS A 398 6.70 52.92 -15.04
CA HIS A 398 6.42 52.85 -16.48
C HIS A 398 5.21 51.97 -16.78
N ILE A 399 5.10 50.82 -16.09
CA ILE A 399 3.94 49.94 -16.20
C ILE A 399 2.68 50.67 -15.69
N ALA A 400 2.74 51.33 -14.53
CA ALA A 400 1.62 52.09 -14.01
C ALA A 400 1.13 53.16 -15.00
N SER A 401 2.05 53.95 -15.56
CA SER A 401 1.74 54.96 -16.58
C SER A 401 1.09 54.34 -17.82
N ARG A 402 1.64 53.24 -18.33
CA ARG A 402 1.15 52.52 -19.50
C ARG A 402 -0.28 52.00 -19.32
N PHE A 403 -0.59 51.45 -18.16
CA PHE A 403 -1.92 50.92 -17.83
C PHE A 403 -2.84 51.94 -17.16
N ARG A 404 -2.41 53.22 -17.09
CA ARG A 404 -3.14 54.32 -16.45
C ARG A 404 -3.61 53.97 -15.05
N THR A 405 -2.74 53.32 -14.28
CA THR A 405 -2.95 52.98 -12.88
C THR A 405 -1.87 53.63 -12.02
N THR A 406 -1.81 53.33 -10.72
CA THR A 406 -0.77 53.85 -9.84
C THR A 406 0.10 52.73 -9.30
N LEU A 407 1.35 53.04 -8.96
CA LEU A 407 2.25 52.11 -8.28
C LEU A 407 1.59 51.48 -7.05
N LYS A 408 0.88 52.29 -6.26
CA LYS A 408 0.14 51.84 -5.07
C LYS A 408 -0.91 50.79 -5.42
N LYS A 409 -1.71 51.00 -6.48
CA LYS A 409 -2.72 50.03 -6.93
C LYS A 409 -2.09 48.73 -7.43
N ILE A 410 -0.98 48.81 -8.16
CA ILE A 410 -0.23 47.63 -8.60
C ILE A 410 0.25 46.80 -7.40
N LEU A 411 0.86 47.43 -6.40
CA LEU A 411 1.36 46.70 -5.22
C LEU A 411 0.22 46.14 -4.36
N GLN A 412 -0.92 46.84 -4.27
CA GLN A 412 -2.09 46.36 -3.54
C GLN A 412 -2.67 45.05 -4.11
N ILE A 413 -2.67 44.90 -5.45
CA ILE A 413 -3.17 43.69 -6.13
C ILE A 413 -2.08 42.63 -6.35
N ASN A 414 -0.82 42.95 -6.04
CA ASN A 414 0.32 42.03 -6.10
C ASN A 414 1.06 42.00 -4.76
N PRO A 415 0.45 41.46 -3.69
CA PRO A 415 1.06 41.42 -2.37
C PRO A 415 2.33 40.54 -2.33
N ASP A 416 2.55 39.69 -3.33
CA ASP A 416 3.78 38.93 -3.53
C ASP A 416 4.98 39.80 -3.94
N VAL A 417 4.75 41.05 -4.37
CA VAL A 417 5.80 42.03 -4.71
C VAL A 417 6.08 42.92 -3.51
N SER A 418 6.98 42.46 -2.63
CA SER A 418 7.34 43.19 -1.42
C SER A 418 8.28 44.38 -1.68
N ASP A 419 9.18 44.26 -2.67
CA ASP A 419 10.10 45.33 -3.07
C ASP A 419 9.79 45.78 -4.51
N PRO A 420 9.26 47.00 -4.70
CA PRO A 420 8.94 47.56 -6.02
C PRO A 420 10.13 47.67 -6.98
N SER A 421 11.35 47.72 -6.44
CA SER A 421 12.59 47.86 -7.22
C SER A 421 13.19 46.52 -7.64
N ALA A 422 12.76 45.41 -7.03
CA ALA A 422 13.29 44.06 -7.24
C ALA A 422 12.49 43.23 -8.26
N ILE A 423 11.75 43.87 -9.17
CA ILE A 423 10.99 43.16 -10.19
C ILE A 423 11.91 42.57 -11.26
N THR A 424 11.53 41.43 -11.83
CA THR A 424 12.35 40.73 -12.84
C THR A 424 11.63 40.55 -14.17
N PRO A 425 12.34 40.61 -15.31
CA PRO A 425 11.76 40.25 -16.60
C PRO A 425 11.19 38.82 -16.57
N GLY A 426 9.97 38.65 -17.09
CA GLY A 426 9.26 37.38 -17.06
C GLY A 426 8.32 37.19 -15.87
N GLN A 427 8.45 38.00 -14.81
CA GLN A 427 7.53 38.00 -13.68
C GLN A 427 6.12 38.44 -14.10
N ILE A 428 5.10 37.75 -13.59
CA ILE A 428 3.69 38.06 -13.88
C ILE A 428 3.14 39.02 -12.83
N LEU A 429 2.54 40.11 -13.27
CA LEU A 429 1.77 41.04 -12.46
C LEU A 429 0.29 40.90 -12.78
N CYS A 430 -0.53 41.04 -11.75
CA CYS A 430 -1.92 41.37 -11.95
C CYS A 430 -2.11 42.87 -12.09
N LEU A 431 -2.85 43.31 -13.11
CA LEU A 431 -3.09 44.72 -13.35
C LEU A 431 -4.58 45.02 -13.38
N ILE A 432 -4.93 46.18 -12.84
CA ILE A 432 -6.26 46.77 -12.94
C ILE A 432 -6.10 48.06 -13.76
N PRO A 433 -6.35 48.02 -15.09
CA PRO A 433 -6.33 49.21 -15.92
C PRO A 433 -7.50 50.13 -15.52
N CYS A 434 -7.29 51.45 -15.51
CA CYS A 434 -8.44 52.36 -15.42
C CYS A 434 -9.20 52.37 -16.76
N SER A 435 -10.51 52.23 -16.70
CA SER A 435 -11.38 52.67 -17.80
C SER A 435 -11.31 54.20 -17.89
N MET A 436 -11.25 54.76 -19.09
CA MET A 436 -11.51 56.19 -19.24
C MET A 436 -12.98 56.44 -18.90
N ASP A 437 -13.24 57.38 -18.00
CA ASP A 437 -14.56 57.98 -17.81
C ASP A 437 -14.92 58.87 -19.02
#